data_AF-A0A7G9WC83-F1
#
_entry.id   AF-A0A7G9WC83-F1
#
_cell.length_a   1.000
_cell.length_b   1.000
_cell.length_c   1.000
_cell.angle_alpha   90.00
_cell.angle_beta   90.00
_cell.angle_gamma   90.00
#
_symmetry.space_group_name_H-M   'P 1'
#
loop_
_entity.id
_entity.type
_entity.pdbx_description
1 polymer ?
#
loop_
_entity_poly.entity_id
_entity_poly.type
_entity_poly.pdbx_seq_one_letter_code
_entity_poly.pdbx_strand_id
1 'polypeptide(L)'
;MGQHFFAVVRLDKSKIILGAIVAILVIAIAIFSIVKLSGALFSSQEPDYITLQFEKIVDEKEFSKELHTMFPRYFIAGGESYDLSILENHGIEAMAIPEANINHFEKIGVYTIKASVEQIRYYKDDSIVHIYVDTNDSGYEMVTFSKEKLKEGTITYHFVNNLGETITMEEDYIYSTPVNYSILDEGEKYLASQGLDQFVMVDSEVKPVISSAGYDIEILENLEDNQIGLYVFGAQILTIQKQGDNLRVYFKESEGYQAISFDTTGLREGQNFAKFVRDSDLKEVETISFWINR
;
A
#
# COMPACT_ATOMS: atom_id res chain seq x y z
N MET A 1 -5.50 64.08 72.51
CA MET A 1 -6.38 62.91 72.32
C MET A 1 -6.30 62.50 70.86
N GLY A 2 -5.77 61.33 70.56
CA GLY A 2 -5.87 60.73 69.23
C GLY A 2 -6.92 59.62 69.27
N GLN A 3 -7.99 59.75 68.49
CA GLN A 3 -9.00 58.69 68.33
C GLN A 3 -8.40 57.58 67.45
N HIS A 4 -8.31 56.37 67.99
CA HIS A 4 -8.01 55.16 67.22
C HIS A 4 -9.33 54.51 66.80
N PHE A 5 -9.50 54.32 65.49
CA PHE A 5 -10.59 53.53 64.92
C PHE A 5 -10.13 52.08 64.81
N PHE A 6 -10.93 51.15 65.34
CA PHE A 6 -10.77 49.72 65.12
C PHE A 6 -12.01 49.19 64.40
N ALA A 7 -11.80 48.49 63.29
CA ALA A 7 -12.85 47.73 62.60
C ALA A 7 -12.81 46.29 63.09
N VAL A 8 -13.88 45.85 63.77
CA VAL A 8 -14.07 44.45 64.15
C VAL A 8 -14.85 43.77 63.03
N VAL A 9 -14.17 42.97 62.21
CA VAL A 9 -14.83 42.17 61.17
C VAL A 9 -15.23 40.83 61.77
N ARG A 10 -16.54 40.63 61.96
CA ARG A 10 -17.12 39.33 62.33
C ARG A 10 -17.19 38.46 61.08
N LEU A 11 -16.29 37.49 60.95
CA LEU A 11 -16.31 36.53 59.85
C LEU A 11 -17.19 35.33 60.26
N ASP A 12 -18.37 35.22 59.66
CA ASP A 12 -19.22 34.04 59.80
C ASP A 12 -18.53 32.81 59.19
N LYS A 13 -18.59 31.67 59.91
CA LYS A 13 -17.99 30.38 59.50
C LYS A 13 -18.38 29.96 58.07
N SER A 14 -19.56 30.37 57.60
CA SER A 14 -20.03 30.11 56.23
C SER A 14 -19.17 30.78 55.15
N LYS A 15 -18.60 31.97 55.41
CA LYS A 15 -17.77 32.70 54.44
C LYS A 15 -16.35 32.13 54.32
N ILE A 16 -15.82 31.55 55.41
CA ILE A 16 -14.51 30.85 55.39
C ILE A 16 -14.62 29.55 54.59
N ILE A 17 -15.71 28.79 54.80
CA ILE A 17 -15.96 27.56 54.07
C ILE A 17 -16.17 27.86 52.57
N LEU A 18 -16.93 28.91 52.23
CA LEU A 18 -17.13 29.30 50.84
C LEU A 18 -15.81 29.73 50.17
N GLY A 19 -14.97 30.51 50.86
CA GLY A 19 -13.66 30.91 50.35
C GLY A 19 -12.71 29.73 50.12
N ALA A 20 -12.72 28.75 51.03
CA ALA A 20 -11.93 27.52 50.87
C ALA A 20 -12.42 26.66 49.70
N ILE A 21 -13.73 26.53 49.50
CA ILE A 21 -14.31 25.80 48.37
C ILE A 21 -13.93 26.48 47.04
N VAL A 22 -14.02 27.81 46.95
CA VAL A 22 -13.63 28.54 45.74
C VAL A 22 -12.13 28.39 45.45
N ALA A 23 -11.28 28.46 46.48
CA ALA A 23 -9.83 28.25 46.30
C ALA A 23 -9.50 26.83 45.80
N ILE A 24 -10.16 25.81 46.36
CA ILE A 24 -10.02 24.42 45.89
C ILE A 24 -10.50 24.28 44.45
N LEU A 25 -11.61 24.93 44.08
CA LEU A 25 -12.15 24.90 42.72
C LEU A 25 -11.18 25.55 41.72
N VAL A 26 -10.58 26.69 42.06
CA VAL A 26 -9.58 27.37 41.23
C VAL A 26 -8.33 26.52 41.05
N ILE A 27 -7.85 25.88 42.12
CA ILE A 27 -6.70 24.96 42.06
C ILE A 27 -7.04 23.74 41.19
N ALA A 28 -8.23 23.17 41.34
CA ALA A 28 -8.69 22.04 40.53
C ALA A 28 -8.79 22.40 39.04
N ILE A 29 -9.30 23.58 38.70
CA ILE A 29 -9.37 24.08 37.31
C ILE A 29 -7.96 24.32 36.76
N ALA A 30 -7.03 24.87 37.55
CA ALA A 30 -5.65 25.08 37.14
C ALA A 30 -4.93 23.76 36.89
N ILE A 31 -5.08 22.77 37.78
CA ILE A 31 -4.54 21.41 37.60
C ILE A 31 -5.16 20.75 36.37
N PHE A 32 -6.48 20.82 36.19
CA PHE A 32 -7.15 20.25 35.01
C PHE A 32 -6.67 20.90 33.71
N SER A 33 -6.45 22.22 33.71
CA SER A 33 -5.95 22.94 32.55
C SER A 33 -4.50 22.58 32.23
N ILE A 34 -3.65 22.42 33.25
CA ILE A 34 -2.26 21.96 33.09
C ILE A 34 -2.23 20.52 32.57
N VAL A 35 -3.05 19.61 33.11
CA VAL A 35 -3.16 18.21 32.64
C VAL A 35 -3.66 18.14 31.20
N LYS A 36 -4.61 19.01 30.82
CA LYS A 36 -5.12 19.08 29.43
C LYS A 36 -4.09 19.67 28.46
N LEU A 37 -3.32 20.69 28.89
CA LEU A 37 -2.22 21.24 28.09
C LEU A 37 -1.04 20.26 27.99
N SER A 38 -0.70 19.55 29.07
CA SER A 38 0.35 18.54 29.04
C SER A 38 -0.09 17.32 28.23
N GLY A 39 -1.37 16.92 28.26
CA GLY A 39 -1.91 15.91 27.35
C GLY A 39 -1.86 16.32 25.87
N ALA A 40 -1.92 17.62 25.55
CA ALA A 40 -1.78 18.14 24.19
C ALA A 40 -0.31 18.39 23.76
N LEU A 41 0.60 18.59 24.72
CA LEU A 41 2.05 18.73 24.49
C LEU A 41 2.78 17.37 24.49
N PHE A 42 2.20 16.34 25.13
CA PHE A 42 2.71 14.97 25.20
C PHE A 42 1.83 13.95 24.48
N SER A 43 0.83 14.38 23.71
CA SER A 43 0.41 13.53 22.59
C SER A 43 1.61 13.52 21.66
N SER A 44 2.45 12.48 21.76
CA SER A 44 3.25 12.06 20.61
C SER A 44 2.27 12.10 19.45
N GLN A 45 2.44 13.04 18.51
CA GLN A 45 1.77 12.90 17.24
C GLN A 45 2.18 11.50 16.80
N GLU A 46 1.23 10.55 16.76
CA GLU A 46 1.53 9.25 16.16
C GLU A 46 2.15 9.59 14.81
N PRO A 47 3.37 9.09 14.53
CA PRO A 47 4.05 9.44 13.29
C PRO A 47 3.10 9.18 12.13
N ASP A 48 3.02 10.11 11.19
CA ASP A 48 2.01 10.06 10.14
C ASP A 48 2.12 8.72 9.39
N TYR A 49 1.03 7.96 9.40
CA TYR A 49 0.99 6.60 8.85
C TYR A 49 -0.19 6.40 7.94
N ILE A 50 0.01 5.54 6.95
CA ILE A 50 -1.03 5.11 6.03
C ILE A 50 -1.51 3.73 6.50
N THR A 51 -2.81 3.56 6.70
CA THR A 51 -3.37 2.21 6.89
C THR A 51 -3.43 1.52 5.53
N LEU A 52 -2.76 0.38 5.42
CA LEU A 52 -2.81 -0.47 4.23
C LEU A 52 -3.99 -1.42 4.37
N GLN A 53 -4.84 -1.45 3.34
CA GLN A 53 -5.91 -2.43 3.26
C GLN A 53 -5.31 -3.79 2.89
N PHE A 54 -5.74 -4.83 3.59
CA PHE A 54 -5.32 -6.20 3.33
C PHE A 54 -6.54 -7.10 3.12
N GLU A 55 -6.32 -8.18 2.39
CA GLU A 55 -7.29 -9.21 2.09
C GLU A 55 -6.84 -10.51 2.74
N LYS A 56 -7.76 -11.22 3.39
CA LYS A 56 -7.47 -12.53 3.96
C LYS A 56 -7.64 -13.60 2.88
N ILE A 57 -6.55 -14.31 2.58
CA ILE A 57 -6.50 -15.35 1.54
C ILE A 57 -6.73 -16.73 2.15
N VAL A 58 -6.11 -17.01 3.31
CA VAL A 58 -6.30 -18.26 4.06
C VAL A 58 -6.62 -17.96 5.52
N ASP A 59 -7.58 -18.68 6.08
CA ASP A 59 -7.99 -18.64 7.49
C ASP A 59 -8.25 -20.07 8.00
N GLU A 60 -7.19 -20.79 8.37
CA GLU A 60 -7.30 -22.13 8.93
C GLU A 60 -7.27 -22.07 10.45
N LYS A 61 -8.43 -22.09 11.09
CA LYS A 61 -8.54 -21.93 12.56
C LYS A 61 -8.06 -23.13 13.37
N GLU A 62 -8.14 -24.32 12.77
CA GLU A 62 -7.85 -25.60 13.41
C GLU A 62 -6.42 -26.09 13.15
N PHE A 63 -5.57 -25.28 12.52
CA PHE A 63 -4.18 -25.66 12.27
C PHE A 63 -3.45 -25.92 13.59
N SER A 64 -3.25 -27.21 13.89
CA SER A 64 -2.65 -27.71 15.14
C SER A 64 -1.43 -28.60 14.89
N LYS A 65 -0.92 -28.64 13.65
CA LYS A 65 0.26 -29.45 13.29
C LYS A 65 1.46 -28.98 14.11
N GLU A 66 2.23 -29.93 14.64
CA GLU A 66 3.52 -29.63 15.25
C GLU A 66 4.48 -29.16 14.15
N LEU A 67 4.80 -27.87 14.16
CA LEU A 67 5.79 -27.30 13.27
C LEU A 67 7.19 -27.60 13.79
N HIS A 68 8.12 -27.76 12.86
CA HIS A 68 9.54 -27.79 13.21
C HIS A 68 9.91 -26.52 13.99
N THR A 69 10.77 -26.62 15.00
CA THR A 69 11.11 -25.50 15.90
C THR A 69 11.75 -24.31 15.17
N MET A 70 12.31 -24.55 13.99
CA MET A 70 12.92 -23.52 13.12
C MET A 70 11.90 -22.85 12.19
N PHE A 71 10.63 -23.28 12.16
CA PHE A 71 9.62 -22.64 11.31
C PHE A 71 9.32 -21.23 11.81
N PRO A 72 9.44 -20.19 10.98
CA PRO A 72 9.12 -18.84 11.39
C PRO A 72 7.62 -18.72 11.68
N ARG A 73 7.26 -18.19 12.86
CA ARG A 73 5.86 -17.96 13.23
C ARG A 73 5.21 -16.82 12.44
N TYR A 74 6.04 -15.90 11.98
CA TYR A 74 5.67 -14.72 11.22
C TYR A 74 6.69 -14.53 10.13
N PHE A 75 6.27 -14.38 8.89
CA PHE A 75 7.18 -14.07 7.78
C PHE A 75 6.44 -13.36 6.66
N ILE A 76 7.22 -12.66 5.83
CA ILE A 76 6.76 -12.00 4.62
C ILE A 76 7.15 -12.88 3.44
N ALA A 77 6.27 -12.97 2.46
CA ALA A 77 6.53 -13.72 1.25
C ALA A 77 6.01 -12.95 0.03
N GLY A 78 6.76 -13.05 -1.06
CA GLY A 78 6.66 -12.13 -2.19
C GLY A 78 6.04 -12.72 -3.45
N GLY A 79 5.60 -13.99 -3.46
CA GLY A 79 5.03 -14.60 -4.66
C GLY A 79 4.89 -16.12 -4.60
N GLU A 80 3.94 -16.64 -5.38
CA GLU A 80 3.49 -18.05 -5.36
C GLU A 80 4.63 -19.08 -5.29
N SER A 81 5.67 -18.98 -6.13
CA SER A 81 6.78 -19.95 -6.10
C SER A 81 7.66 -19.84 -4.83
N TYR A 82 7.86 -18.63 -4.30
CA TYR A 82 8.62 -18.41 -3.08
C TYR A 82 7.81 -18.90 -1.86
N ASP A 83 6.52 -18.57 -1.86
CA ASP A 83 5.54 -18.95 -0.86
C ASP A 83 5.43 -20.49 -0.77
N LEU A 84 5.24 -21.16 -1.91
CA LEU A 84 5.26 -22.62 -2.03
C LEU A 84 6.58 -23.21 -1.54
N SER A 85 7.71 -22.64 -1.93
CA SER A 85 9.02 -23.15 -1.51
C SER A 85 9.20 -23.07 0.01
N ILE A 86 8.76 -21.98 0.67
CA ILE A 86 8.85 -21.86 2.13
C ILE A 86 7.93 -22.88 2.79
N LEU A 87 6.70 -23.05 2.30
CA LEU A 87 5.74 -23.99 2.88
C LEU A 87 6.18 -25.46 2.70
N GLU A 88 6.60 -25.83 1.49
CA GLU A 88 7.07 -27.17 1.15
C GLU A 88 8.36 -27.54 1.89
N ASN A 89 9.32 -26.61 1.98
CA ASN A 89 10.57 -26.81 2.73
C ASN A 89 10.33 -27.11 4.22
N HIS A 90 9.13 -26.87 4.71
CA HIS A 90 8.76 -27.08 6.10
C HIS A 90 7.56 -28.01 6.28
N GLY A 91 7.24 -28.82 5.26
CA GLY A 91 6.28 -29.92 5.37
C GLY A 91 4.81 -29.48 5.49
N ILE A 92 4.49 -28.23 5.14
CA ILE A 92 3.11 -27.79 4.94
C ILE A 92 2.77 -28.10 3.48
N GLU A 93 1.94 -29.11 3.25
CA GLU A 93 1.42 -29.38 1.91
C GLU A 93 0.68 -28.13 1.41
N ALA A 94 1.15 -27.60 0.28
CA ALA A 94 0.62 -26.42 -0.42
C ALA A 94 -0.86 -26.49 -0.81
N MET A 95 -1.56 -27.58 -0.48
CA MET A 95 -2.91 -27.92 -0.93
C MET A 95 -4.02 -26.95 -0.47
N ALA A 96 -3.71 -25.87 0.25
CA ALA A 96 -4.71 -24.98 0.85
C ALA A 96 -4.58 -23.49 0.50
N ILE A 97 -3.58 -23.08 -0.31
CA ILE A 97 -3.66 -21.77 -0.96
C ILE A 97 -4.39 -22.07 -2.28
N PRO A 98 -5.65 -21.65 -2.48
CA PRO A 98 -6.23 -21.66 -3.82
C PRO A 98 -5.25 -21.00 -4.78
N GLU A 99 -5.40 -21.16 -6.09
CA GLU A 99 -4.79 -20.28 -7.09
C GLU A 99 -5.31 -18.83 -6.93
N ALA A 100 -5.14 -18.25 -5.74
CA ALA A 100 -5.33 -16.86 -5.44
C ALA A 100 -4.15 -16.21 -6.13
N ASN A 101 -4.43 -15.60 -7.28
CA ASN A 101 -3.55 -14.75 -8.07
C ASN A 101 -2.80 -13.74 -7.18
N ILE A 102 -1.76 -14.19 -6.49
CA ILE A 102 -0.77 -13.31 -5.88
C ILE A 102 0.15 -12.99 -7.03
N ASN A 103 -0.28 -12.00 -7.80
CA ASN A 103 0.59 -11.34 -8.73
C ASN A 103 1.72 -10.74 -7.90
N HIS A 104 2.84 -11.46 -7.87
CA HIS A 104 4.03 -11.15 -7.07
C HIS A 104 4.59 -9.76 -7.38
N PHE A 105 4.27 -9.20 -8.54
CA PHE A 105 4.60 -7.82 -8.88
C PHE A 105 3.77 -6.80 -8.11
N GLU A 106 2.56 -7.14 -7.68
CA GLU A 106 1.57 -6.17 -7.20
C GLU A 106 1.33 -6.26 -5.69
N LYS A 107 1.46 -7.43 -5.09
CA LYS A 107 1.08 -7.66 -3.69
C LYS A 107 2.19 -8.31 -2.86
N ILE A 108 2.15 -8.07 -1.56
CA ILE A 108 2.96 -8.74 -0.52
C ILE A 108 2.06 -9.74 0.22
N GLY A 109 2.57 -10.95 0.49
CA GLY A 109 1.96 -11.94 1.36
C GLY A 109 2.52 -11.86 2.78
N VAL A 110 1.66 -11.96 3.78
CA VAL A 110 2.00 -12.01 5.20
C VAL A 110 1.46 -13.30 5.78
N TYR A 111 2.36 -14.08 6.36
CA TYR A 111 2.07 -15.38 6.93
C TYR A 111 2.16 -15.30 8.44
N THR A 112 1.12 -15.77 9.11
CA THR A 112 1.07 -15.82 10.57
C THR A 112 0.57 -17.17 11.04
N ILE A 113 1.23 -17.74 12.04
CA ILE A 113 0.83 -18.99 12.69
C ILE A 113 0.49 -18.70 14.14
N LYS A 114 -0.65 -19.22 14.58
CA LYS A 114 -1.17 -19.01 15.93
C LYS A 114 -1.26 -17.51 16.22
N ALA A 115 -1.65 -16.75 15.21
CA ALA A 115 -1.89 -15.34 15.28
C ALA A 115 -2.78 -14.92 14.11
N SER A 116 -3.37 -13.74 14.21
CA SER A 116 -4.15 -13.10 13.15
C SER A 116 -3.68 -11.67 12.96
N VAL A 117 -3.71 -11.19 11.72
CA VAL A 117 -3.39 -9.80 11.37
C VAL A 117 -4.62 -8.93 11.60
N GLU A 118 -4.47 -7.94 12.47
CA GLU A 118 -5.53 -7.00 12.83
C GLU A 118 -5.45 -5.70 12.03
N GLN A 119 -4.23 -5.21 11.79
CA GLN A 119 -3.99 -3.96 11.08
C GLN A 119 -2.60 -3.94 10.43
N ILE A 120 -2.49 -3.28 9.29
CA ILE A 120 -1.20 -2.96 8.67
C ILE A 120 -1.05 -1.44 8.54
N ARG A 121 0.02 -0.89 9.11
CA ARG A 121 0.34 0.55 9.05
C ARG A 121 1.68 0.74 8.36
N TYR A 122 1.75 1.70 7.43
CA TYR A 122 2.97 2.07 6.74
C TYR A 122 3.42 3.47 7.15
N TYR A 123 4.62 3.54 7.73
CA TYR A 123 5.33 4.76 8.09
C TYR A 123 6.26 5.12 6.94
N LYS A 124 5.76 5.97 6.06
CA LYS A 124 6.39 6.24 4.76
C LYS A 124 7.79 6.84 4.88
N ASP A 125 8.04 7.67 5.86
CA ASP A 125 9.33 8.37 6.01
C ASP A 125 10.44 7.46 6.49
N ASP A 126 10.10 6.45 7.31
CA ASP A 126 11.04 5.48 7.84
C ASP A 126 11.12 4.19 7.01
N SER A 127 10.26 4.04 5.98
CA SER A 127 10.12 2.81 5.20
C SER A 127 9.79 1.58 6.08
N ILE A 128 8.99 1.80 7.13
CA ILE A 128 8.60 0.76 8.09
C ILE A 128 7.13 0.39 7.89
N VAL A 129 6.85 -0.91 7.84
CA VAL A 129 5.50 -1.46 7.89
C VAL A 129 5.30 -2.14 9.24
N HIS A 130 4.34 -1.66 10.04
CA HIS A 130 3.88 -2.38 11.23
C HIS A 130 2.72 -3.29 10.88
N ILE A 131 2.88 -4.57 11.19
CA ILE A 131 1.86 -5.60 11.06
C ILE A 131 1.41 -5.96 12.48
N TYR A 132 0.25 -5.45 12.87
CA TYR A 132 -0.33 -5.72 14.17
C TYR A 132 -0.92 -7.12 14.17
N VAL A 133 -0.42 -7.96 15.07
CA VAL A 133 -0.86 -9.33 15.22
C VAL A 133 -1.46 -9.57 16.61
N ASP A 134 -2.57 -10.29 16.65
CA ASP A 134 -3.13 -10.84 17.88
C ASP A 134 -2.81 -12.34 17.97
N THR A 135 -2.18 -12.76 19.06
CA THR A 135 -1.74 -14.16 19.23
C THR A 135 -2.90 -15.06 19.66
N ASN A 136 -3.00 -16.21 19.00
CA ASN A 136 -4.01 -17.25 19.20
C ASN A 136 -3.36 -18.56 19.67
N ASP A 137 -4.15 -19.51 20.16
CA ASP A 137 -3.64 -20.83 20.59
C ASP A 137 -3.44 -21.82 19.43
N SER A 138 -4.19 -21.63 18.34
CA SER A 138 -4.20 -22.43 17.11
C SER A 138 -4.38 -21.55 15.88
N GLY A 139 -4.12 -22.15 14.72
CA GLY A 139 -4.51 -21.58 13.45
C GLY A 139 -3.35 -21.07 12.59
N TYR A 140 -3.68 -20.80 11.33
CA TYR A 140 -2.80 -20.32 10.29
C TYR A 140 -3.55 -19.32 9.44
N GLU A 141 -2.98 -18.13 9.26
CA GLU A 141 -3.57 -17.06 8.49
C GLU A 141 -2.56 -16.53 7.48
N MET A 142 -3.04 -16.36 6.26
CA MET A 142 -2.33 -15.68 5.18
C MET A 142 -3.15 -14.48 4.72
N VAL A 143 -2.57 -13.29 4.83
CA VAL A 143 -3.14 -12.07 4.28
C VAL A 143 -2.27 -11.48 3.19
N THR A 144 -2.84 -10.65 2.34
CA THR A 144 -2.10 -9.94 1.31
C THR A 144 -2.49 -8.47 1.23
N PHE A 145 -1.54 -7.60 0.89
CA PHE A 145 -1.81 -6.18 0.65
C PHE A 145 -1.01 -5.66 -0.55
N SER A 146 -1.49 -4.56 -1.14
CA SER A 146 -0.89 -3.95 -2.34
C SER A 146 0.43 -3.24 -2.05
N LYS A 147 1.40 -3.40 -2.95
CA LYS A 147 2.68 -2.68 -2.98
C LYS A 147 2.55 -1.22 -3.44
N GLU A 148 1.41 -0.85 -4.05
CA GLU A 148 1.17 0.46 -4.68
C GLU A 148 1.58 1.67 -3.83
N LYS A 149 1.35 1.57 -2.51
CA LYS A 149 1.62 2.68 -1.57
C LYS A 149 3.02 2.65 -0.96
N LEU A 150 3.77 1.57 -1.16
CA LEU A 150 5.12 1.43 -0.63
C LEU A 150 6.11 2.27 -1.44
N LYS A 151 7.20 2.70 -0.80
CA LYS A 151 8.35 3.25 -1.52
C LYS A 151 9.19 2.11 -2.10
N GLU A 152 9.83 2.39 -3.24
CA GLU A 152 10.92 1.55 -3.74
C GLU A 152 12.09 1.55 -2.77
N GLY A 153 12.81 0.43 -2.70
CA GLY A 153 13.94 0.23 -1.81
C GLY A 153 13.64 -0.75 -0.67
N THR A 154 14.50 -0.74 0.35
CA THR A 154 14.35 -1.61 1.52
C THR A 154 13.16 -1.16 2.37
N ILE A 155 12.26 -2.10 2.65
CA ILE A 155 11.15 -1.95 3.58
C ILE A 155 11.38 -2.92 4.75
N THR A 156 11.26 -2.41 5.98
CA THR A 156 11.34 -3.23 7.19
C THR A 156 9.94 -3.50 7.72
N TYR A 157 9.58 -4.77 7.87
CA TYR A 157 8.30 -5.23 8.38
C TYR A 157 8.44 -5.61 9.84
N HIS A 158 7.82 -4.84 10.72
CA HIS A 158 7.76 -5.14 12.15
C HIS A 158 6.45 -5.86 12.44
N PHE A 159 6.53 -7.10 12.92
CA PHE A 159 5.40 -7.75 13.54
C PHE A 159 5.28 -7.22 14.97
N VAL A 160 4.15 -6.59 15.28
CA VAL A 160 3.93 -5.90 16.56
C VAL A 160 2.73 -6.47 17.29
N ASN A 161 2.78 -6.52 18.63
CA ASN A 161 1.64 -6.92 19.44
C ASN A 161 0.61 -5.79 19.57
N ASN A 162 -0.49 -6.06 20.29
CA ASN A 162 -1.55 -5.08 20.58
C ASN A 162 -1.10 -3.87 21.41
N LEU A 163 0.08 -3.91 22.05
CA LEU A 163 0.71 -2.79 22.75
C LEU A 163 1.67 -1.98 21.84
N GLY A 164 1.88 -2.42 20.60
CA GLY A 164 2.81 -1.82 19.64
C GLY A 164 4.27 -2.24 19.84
N GLU A 165 4.55 -3.26 20.66
CA GLU A 165 5.90 -3.76 20.87
C GLU A 165 6.29 -4.71 19.72
N THR A 166 7.49 -4.52 19.17
CA THR A 166 8.02 -5.39 18.11
C THR A 166 8.33 -6.78 18.65
N ILE A 167 7.70 -7.78 18.03
CA ILE A 167 7.90 -9.21 18.29
C ILE A 167 9.07 -9.74 17.45
N THR A 168 9.04 -9.45 16.15
CA THR A 168 10.09 -9.81 15.19
C THR A 168 10.10 -8.84 14.01
N MET A 169 11.15 -8.89 13.20
CA MET A 169 11.33 -8.05 12.02
C MET A 169 11.77 -8.87 10.82
N GLU A 170 11.31 -8.48 9.64
CA GLU A 170 11.72 -8.99 8.33
C GLU A 170 12.08 -7.80 7.42
N GLU A 171 12.91 -8.03 6.40
CA GLU A 171 13.25 -7.03 5.40
C GLU A 171 12.94 -7.56 3.99
N ASP A 172 12.37 -6.70 3.14
CA ASP A 172 12.22 -6.96 1.71
C ASP A 172 12.73 -5.76 0.91
N TYR A 173 13.11 -6.00 -0.34
CA TYR A 173 13.49 -4.94 -1.26
C TYR A 173 12.44 -4.77 -2.35
N ILE A 174 11.69 -3.67 -2.29
CA ILE A 174 10.70 -3.31 -3.29
C ILE A 174 11.41 -2.73 -4.52
N TYR A 175 11.53 -3.56 -5.56
CA TYR A 175 12.17 -3.17 -6.81
C TYR A 175 11.29 -2.28 -7.70
N SER A 176 9.98 -2.51 -7.68
CA SER A 176 9.00 -1.76 -8.44
C SER A 176 7.65 -1.76 -7.71
N THR A 177 6.80 -0.81 -8.07
CA THR A 177 5.45 -0.67 -7.49
C THR A 177 4.39 -0.70 -8.58
N PRO A 178 3.23 -1.34 -8.35
CA PRO A 178 2.17 -1.39 -9.34
C PRO A 178 1.61 -0.01 -9.65
N VAL A 179 1.29 0.21 -10.92
CA VAL A 179 0.56 1.37 -11.41
C VAL A 179 -0.82 0.88 -11.86
N ASN A 180 -1.86 1.52 -11.32
CA ASN A 180 -3.22 1.21 -11.74
C ASN A 180 -3.40 1.55 -13.22
N TYR A 181 -3.93 0.59 -13.97
CA TYR A 181 -4.31 0.76 -15.35
C TYR A 181 -5.74 0.28 -15.57
N SER A 182 -6.41 0.83 -16.58
CA SER A 182 -7.75 0.44 -16.99
C SER A 182 -7.70 -0.07 -18.42
N ILE A 183 -8.47 -1.12 -18.69
CA ILE A 183 -8.75 -1.56 -20.06
C ILE A 183 -9.87 -0.67 -20.59
N LEU A 184 -9.59 0.05 -21.66
CA LEU A 184 -10.53 0.94 -22.32
C LEU A 184 -11.32 0.20 -23.41
N ASP A 185 -10.64 -0.70 -24.12
CA ASP A 185 -11.20 -1.53 -25.20
C ASP A 185 -10.32 -2.76 -25.43
N GLU A 186 -10.89 -3.82 -25.98
CA GLU A 186 -10.15 -5.03 -26.38
C GLU A 186 -10.87 -5.80 -27.48
N GLY A 187 -10.12 -6.53 -28.32
CA GLY A 187 -10.72 -7.32 -29.38
C GLY A 187 -9.84 -8.45 -29.89
N GLU A 188 -10.50 -9.51 -30.39
CA GLU A 188 -9.86 -10.80 -30.73
C GLU A 188 -9.11 -10.83 -32.08
N LYS A 189 -9.30 -9.84 -32.96
CA LYS A 189 -8.72 -9.85 -34.31
C LYS A 189 -7.75 -8.70 -34.51
N TYR A 190 -6.46 -8.98 -34.36
CA TYR A 190 -5.41 -8.14 -34.92
C TYR A 190 -5.18 -8.50 -36.41
N LEU A 191 -5.60 -7.63 -37.33
CA LEU A 191 -5.28 -7.78 -38.75
C LEU A 191 -3.89 -7.19 -39.02
N ALA A 192 -2.85 -8.01 -38.91
CA ALA A 192 -1.44 -7.67 -39.19
C ALA A 192 -1.15 -7.20 -40.65
N SER A 193 -2.17 -6.86 -41.44
CA SER A 193 -2.07 -6.59 -42.87
C SER A 193 -1.49 -5.23 -43.25
N GLN A 194 -1.16 -4.35 -42.29
CA GLN A 194 -0.58 -3.03 -42.57
C GLN A 194 0.46 -2.58 -41.52
N GLY A 195 1.54 -3.34 -41.35
CA GLY A 195 2.81 -2.81 -40.80
C GLY A 195 2.81 -2.29 -39.36
N LEU A 196 1.80 -2.61 -38.54
CA LEU A 196 1.73 -2.23 -37.13
C LEU A 196 2.39 -3.28 -36.22
N ASP A 197 3.52 -3.85 -36.65
CA ASP A 197 4.30 -4.83 -35.88
C ASP A 197 5.01 -4.20 -34.65
N GLN A 198 4.52 -3.05 -34.18
CA GLN A 198 5.15 -2.21 -33.16
C GLN A 198 4.08 -1.64 -32.22
N PHE A 199 4.42 -1.60 -30.93
CA PHE A 199 3.64 -0.89 -29.93
C PHE A 199 3.61 0.60 -30.28
N VAL A 200 2.43 1.21 -30.37
CA VAL A 200 2.32 2.60 -30.80
C VAL A 200 1.72 3.47 -29.70
N MET A 201 2.45 4.51 -29.31
CA MET A 201 1.86 5.66 -28.61
C MET A 201 1.08 6.52 -29.61
N VAL A 202 -0.17 6.82 -29.31
CA VAL A 202 -1.03 7.57 -30.23
C VAL A 202 -0.69 9.05 -30.18
N ASP A 203 0.17 9.49 -31.09
CA ASP A 203 0.44 10.91 -31.37
C ASP A 203 -0.27 11.36 -32.66
N SER A 204 -0.14 12.64 -33.02
CA SER A 204 -0.75 13.17 -34.25
C SER A 204 -0.27 12.51 -35.55
N GLU A 205 0.89 11.84 -35.52
CA GLU A 205 1.49 11.19 -36.69
C GLU A 205 0.94 9.76 -36.89
N VAL A 206 0.62 9.05 -35.79
CA VAL A 206 0.14 7.67 -35.87
C VAL A 206 -1.39 7.53 -35.78
N LYS A 207 -2.09 8.58 -35.34
CA LYS A 207 -3.57 8.65 -35.38
C LYS A 207 -4.17 8.27 -36.75
N PRO A 208 -3.68 8.79 -37.89
CA PRO A 208 -4.27 8.44 -39.18
C PRO A 208 -4.16 6.94 -39.52
N VAL A 209 -3.06 6.29 -39.11
CA VAL A 209 -2.81 4.87 -39.39
C VAL A 209 -3.76 3.99 -38.57
N ILE A 210 -3.90 4.27 -37.28
CA ILE A 210 -4.78 3.52 -36.37
C ILE A 210 -6.25 3.66 -36.79
N SER A 211 -6.68 4.87 -37.15
CA SER A 211 -8.06 5.13 -37.61
C SER A 211 -8.34 4.46 -38.95
N SER A 212 -7.38 4.47 -39.88
CA SER A 212 -7.53 3.80 -41.19
C SER A 212 -7.64 2.28 -41.10
N ALA A 213 -7.11 1.68 -40.02
CA ALA A 213 -7.25 0.26 -39.71
C ALA A 213 -8.59 -0.08 -39.01
N GLY A 214 -9.42 0.93 -38.71
CA GLY A 214 -10.76 0.75 -38.15
C GLY A 214 -10.83 0.76 -36.62
N TYR A 215 -9.75 1.15 -35.92
CA TYR A 215 -9.73 1.27 -34.46
C TYR A 215 -10.25 2.64 -34.00
N ASP A 216 -10.96 2.66 -32.87
CA ASP A 216 -11.62 3.86 -32.34
C ASP A 216 -10.67 4.74 -31.50
N ILE A 217 -10.10 5.76 -32.15
CA ILE A 217 -9.16 6.69 -31.50
C ILE A 217 -9.84 7.59 -30.48
N GLU A 218 -11.14 7.84 -30.59
CA GLU A 218 -11.86 8.76 -29.68
C GLU A 218 -11.78 8.28 -28.22
N ILE A 219 -11.56 6.96 -28.02
CA ILE A 219 -11.32 6.35 -26.70
C ILE A 219 -10.10 6.96 -26.00
N LEU A 220 -9.06 7.35 -26.74
CA LEU A 220 -7.85 7.95 -26.17
C LEU A 220 -7.92 9.47 -26.05
N GLU A 221 -8.89 10.11 -26.70
CA GLU A 221 -9.08 11.57 -26.66
C GLU A 221 -9.83 12.04 -25.42
N ASN A 222 -10.48 11.13 -24.71
CA ASN A 222 -11.27 11.40 -23.50
C ASN A 222 -10.50 11.10 -22.20
N LEU A 223 -9.18 10.95 -22.26
CA LEU A 223 -8.35 10.69 -21.08
C LEU A 223 -8.08 11.95 -20.26
N GLU A 224 -7.94 11.79 -18.96
CA GLU A 224 -7.55 12.88 -18.06
C GLU A 224 -6.10 13.31 -18.31
N ASP A 225 -5.75 14.56 -17.99
CA ASP A 225 -4.40 15.13 -18.24
C ASP A 225 -3.27 14.35 -17.54
N ASN A 226 -3.58 13.62 -16.46
CA ASN A 226 -2.65 12.76 -15.73
C ASN A 226 -2.61 11.32 -16.25
N GLN A 227 -3.32 10.99 -17.33
CA GLN A 227 -3.38 9.64 -17.87
C GLN A 227 -2.66 9.54 -19.22
N ILE A 228 -2.08 8.38 -19.47
CA ILE A 228 -1.54 8.02 -20.79
C ILE A 228 -2.29 6.82 -21.32
N GLY A 229 -2.72 6.92 -22.57
CA GLY A 229 -3.38 5.87 -23.31
C GLY A 229 -2.44 5.17 -24.28
N LEU A 230 -2.54 3.84 -24.39
CA LEU A 230 -1.77 3.03 -25.33
C LEU A 230 -2.68 2.03 -26.05
N TYR A 231 -2.45 1.87 -27.36
CA TYR A 231 -2.90 0.69 -28.10
C TYR A 231 -1.79 -0.34 -28.12
N VAL A 232 -2.13 -1.55 -27.68
CA VAL A 232 -1.25 -2.70 -27.64
C VAL A 232 -1.81 -3.75 -28.58
N PHE A 233 -1.02 -4.13 -29.59
CA PHE A 233 -1.39 -5.13 -30.59
C PHE A 233 -0.55 -6.39 -30.41
N GLY A 234 -1.14 -7.58 -30.60
CA GLY A 234 -0.41 -8.84 -30.49
C GLY A 234 -0.07 -9.26 -29.06
N ALA A 235 -0.62 -8.57 -28.05
CA ALA A 235 -0.29 -8.77 -26.65
C ALA A 235 -1.46 -8.41 -25.73
N GLN A 236 -1.53 -9.10 -24.58
CA GLN A 236 -2.40 -8.76 -23.45
C GLN A 236 -1.53 -8.24 -22.31
N ILE A 237 -1.83 -7.04 -21.82
CA ILE A 237 -1.15 -6.46 -20.66
C ILE A 237 -1.63 -7.20 -19.40
N LEU A 238 -0.65 -7.58 -18.57
CA LEU A 238 -0.87 -8.27 -17.31
C LEU A 238 -0.80 -7.28 -16.15
N THR A 239 0.28 -6.50 -16.09
CA THR A 239 0.50 -5.49 -15.05
C THR A 239 1.43 -4.39 -15.55
N ILE A 240 1.34 -3.22 -14.93
CA ILE A 240 2.25 -2.09 -15.15
C ILE A 240 2.94 -1.78 -13.83
N GLN A 241 4.26 -1.67 -13.88
CA GLN A 241 5.11 -1.52 -12.71
C GLN A 241 5.97 -0.27 -12.88
N LYS A 242 5.89 0.65 -11.93
CA LYS A 242 6.79 1.79 -11.83
C LYS A 242 8.11 1.36 -11.21
N GLN A 243 9.20 1.77 -11.84
CA GLN A 243 10.56 1.62 -11.36
C GLN A 243 11.32 2.93 -11.56
N GLY A 244 11.53 3.68 -10.48
CA GLY A 244 12.09 5.02 -10.52
C GLY A 244 11.22 5.94 -11.37
N ASP A 245 11.80 6.54 -12.41
CA ASP A 245 11.10 7.40 -13.37
C ASP A 245 10.59 6.62 -14.61
N ASN A 246 10.69 5.29 -14.62
CA ASN A 246 10.31 4.47 -15.77
C ASN A 246 9.16 3.53 -15.42
N LEU A 247 8.47 3.06 -16.46
CA LEU A 247 7.46 2.03 -16.38
C LEU A 247 7.98 0.74 -17.00
N ARG A 248 7.55 -0.39 -16.44
CA ARG A 248 7.66 -1.72 -17.02
C ARG A 248 6.26 -2.26 -17.25
N VAL A 249 5.96 -2.60 -18.48
CA VAL A 249 4.67 -3.12 -18.91
C VAL A 249 4.86 -4.60 -19.18
N TYR A 250 4.33 -5.44 -18.29
CA TYR A 250 4.40 -6.89 -18.41
C TYR A 250 3.24 -7.38 -19.26
N PHE A 251 3.55 -8.23 -20.25
CA PHE A 251 2.57 -8.72 -21.19
C PHE A 251 2.79 -10.19 -21.54
N LYS A 252 1.74 -10.83 -22.04
CA LYS A 252 1.82 -12.11 -22.76
C LYS A 252 1.33 -11.95 -24.19
N GLU A 253 1.87 -12.77 -25.10
CA GLU A 253 1.47 -12.76 -26.51
C GLU A 253 -0.02 -13.15 -26.64
N SER A 254 -0.75 -12.45 -27.52
CA SER A 254 -2.18 -12.64 -27.74
C SER A 254 -2.53 -12.30 -29.20
N GLU A 255 -3.51 -12.96 -29.80
CA GLU A 255 -3.91 -12.72 -31.20
C GLU A 255 -4.76 -11.43 -31.39
N GLY A 256 -5.04 -10.73 -30.29
CA GLY A 256 -5.90 -9.55 -30.24
C GLY A 256 -5.17 -8.21 -30.08
N TYR A 257 -5.96 -7.20 -29.73
CA TYR A 257 -5.46 -5.90 -29.28
C TYR A 257 -6.09 -5.53 -27.94
N GLN A 258 -5.43 -4.62 -27.23
CA GLN A 258 -5.90 -4.03 -25.99
C GLN A 258 -5.59 -2.53 -26.01
N ALA A 259 -6.60 -1.71 -25.78
CA ALA A 259 -6.44 -0.30 -25.48
C ALA A 259 -6.45 -0.13 -23.96
N ILE A 260 -5.42 0.50 -23.41
CA ILE A 260 -5.29 0.72 -21.98
C ILE A 260 -5.04 2.20 -21.68
N SER A 261 -5.40 2.64 -20.47
CA SER A 261 -4.87 3.86 -19.86
C SER A 261 -4.23 3.56 -18.51
N PHE A 262 -3.24 4.35 -18.12
CA PHE A 262 -2.65 4.30 -16.80
C PHE A 262 -2.34 5.69 -16.26
N ASP A 263 -2.34 5.81 -14.93
CA ASP A 263 -2.04 7.06 -14.24
C ASP A 263 -0.54 7.34 -14.26
N THR A 264 -0.17 8.59 -14.53
CA THR A 264 1.20 9.09 -14.49
C THR A 264 1.59 9.69 -13.13
N THR A 265 0.71 9.60 -12.14
CA THR A 265 0.93 10.12 -10.78
C THR A 265 2.19 9.49 -10.19
N GLY A 266 3.12 10.35 -9.75
CA GLY A 266 4.41 9.92 -9.22
C GLY A 266 5.52 9.70 -10.26
N LEU A 267 5.24 9.86 -11.56
CA LEU A 267 6.28 10.03 -12.59
C LEU A 267 6.74 11.49 -12.67
N ARG A 268 7.96 11.69 -13.17
CA ARG A 268 8.60 13.00 -13.25
C ARG A 268 8.13 13.75 -14.51
N GLU A 269 8.03 15.08 -14.42
CA GLU A 269 7.87 15.94 -15.59
C GLU A 269 9.03 15.79 -16.58
N GLY A 270 8.73 15.81 -17.87
CA GLY A 270 9.68 15.62 -18.96
C GLY A 270 9.55 14.24 -19.64
N GLN A 271 10.66 13.78 -20.22
CA GLN A 271 10.71 12.50 -20.94
C GLN A 271 10.82 11.33 -19.97
N ASN A 272 9.90 10.37 -20.12
CA ASN A 272 9.85 9.10 -19.38
C ASN A 272 9.82 7.93 -20.37
N PHE A 273 10.03 6.71 -19.89
CA PHE A 273 10.07 5.50 -20.72
C PHE A 273 9.17 4.40 -20.18
N ALA A 274 8.49 3.69 -21.08
CA ALA A 274 7.78 2.44 -20.81
C ALA A 274 8.49 1.29 -21.53
N LYS A 275 8.95 0.30 -20.76
CA LYS A 275 9.65 -0.90 -21.23
C LYS A 275 8.69 -2.07 -21.27
N PHE A 276 8.50 -2.68 -22.42
CA PHE A 276 7.63 -3.83 -22.58
C PHE A 276 8.41 -5.10 -22.30
N VAL A 277 7.97 -5.85 -21.28
CA VAL A 277 8.63 -7.06 -20.79
C VAL A 277 7.72 -8.25 -21.03
N ARG A 278 8.21 -9.24 -21.77
CA ARG A 278 7.46 -10.48 -21.96
C ARG A 278 7.46 -11.28 -20.66
N ASP A 279 6.29 -11.67 -20.18
CA ASP A 279 6.11 -12.38 -18.92
C ASP A 279 6.80 -13.75 -18.90
N SER A 280 6.76 -14.49 -20.01
CA SER A 280 7.26 -15.88 -20.07
C SER A 280 8.78 -16.03 -19.94
N ASP A 281 9.55 -15.02 -20.33
CA ASP A 281 11.03 -15.06 -20.28
C ASP A 281 11.68 -13.80 -19.71
N LEU A 282 10.87 -12.85 -19.21
CA LEU A 282 11.28 -11.57 -18.62
C LEU A 282 12.18 -10.72 -19.53
N LYS A 283 12.13 -10.94 -20.86
CA LYS A 283 12.92 -10.15 -21.81
C LYS A 283 12.21 -8.84 -22.15
N GLU A 284 12.99 -7.76 -22.16
CA GLU A 284 12.58 -6.48 -22.71
C GLU A 284 12.53 -6.58 -24.25
N VAL A 285 11.37 -6.27 -24.83
CA VAL A 285 11.11 -6.40 -26.28
C VAL A 285 11.07 -5.04 -26.96
N GLU A 286 10.48 -4.04 -26.32
CA GLU A 286 10.30 -2.69 -26.88
C GLU A 286 10.46 -1.65 -25.77
N THR A 287 10.95 -0.45 -26.12
CA THR A 287 10.93 0.72 -25.23
C THR A 287 10.29 1.89 -25.94
N ILE A 288 9.24 2.43 -25.33
CA ILE A 288 8.54 3.63 -25.80
C ILE A 288 8.92 4.80 -24.91
N SER A 289 9.21 5.95 -25.51
CA SER A 289 9.36 7.20 -24.76
C SER A 289 8.08 8.03 -24.83
N PHE A 290 7.70 8.66 -23.73
CA PHE A 290 6.56 9.57 -23.65
C PHE A 290 6.90 10.80 -22.82
N TRP A 291 6.12 11.87 -22.97
CA TRP A 291 6.32 13.13 -22.28
C TRP A 291 5.18 13.41 -21.30
N ILE A 292 5.55 13.87 -20.11
CA ILE A 292 4.61 14.40 -19.11
C ILE A 292 4.86 15.91 -19.00
N ASN A 293 3.82 16.70 -19.30
CA ASN A 293 3.81 18.15 -19.11
C ASN A 293 2.73 18.48 -18.07
N ARG A 294 3.13 18.98 -16.90
CA ARG A 294 2.23 19.47 -15.85
C ARG A 294 2.49 20.95 -15.59
#